data_AF-A0A933F9F1-F1
#
_entry.id   AF-A0A933F9F1-F1
#
_cell.length_a   1.000
_cell.length_b   1.000
_cell.length_c   1.000
_cell.angle_alpha   90.00
_cell.angle_beta   90.00
_cell.angle_gamma   90.00
#
_symmetry.space_group_name_H-M   'P 1'
#
loop_
_entity.id
_entity.type
_entity.pdbx_description
1 polymer ?
#
loop_
_entity_poly.entity_id
_entity_poly.type
_entity_poly.pdbx_seq_one_letter_code
_entity_poly.pdbx_strand_id
1 'polypeptide(L)' 'MIPCEPIGTVRSPFTDTAQVPKGPGARHTAEGTLEIRPELEAGLTDIEGFSHLYVIWGFHRGESRR' A
#
# COMPACT_ATOMS: atom_id res chain seq x y z
N MET A 1 -4.91 6.68 -21.91
CA MET A 1 -4.41 5.95 -20.72
C MET A 1 -3.73 6.98 -19.84
N ILE A 2 -4.12 7.09 -18.57
CA ILE A 2 -3.48 8.05 -17.65
C ILE A 2 -2.25 7.33 -17.07
N PRO A 3 -1.02 7.85 -17.25
CA PRO A 3 0.15 7.27 -16.63
C PRO A 3 0.04 7.39 -15.10
N CYS A 4 0.32 6.29 -14.39
CA CYS A 4 0.35 6.26 -12.94
C CYS A 4 1.80 6.02 -12.52
N GLU A 5 2.42 7.03 -11.92
CA GLU A 5 3.79 6.94 -11.40
C GLU A 5 3.74 6.56 -9.92
N PRO A 6 4.36 5.45 -9.50
CA PRO A 6 4.42 5.09 -8.08
C PRO A 6 5.14 6.16 -7.25
N ILE A 7 4.53 6.51 -6.11
CA ILE A 7 5.10 7.46 -5.15
C ILE A 7 5.94 6.77 -4.05
N GLY A 8 5.95 5.44 -4.02
CA GLY A 8 6.59 4.67 -2.97
C GLY A 8 6.32 3.17 -3.08
N THR A 9 6.74 2.43 -2.06
CA THR A 9 6.59 0.97 -1.96
C THR A 9 6.01 0.56 -0.61
N VAL A 10 5.23 -0.53 -0.58
CA VAL A 10 4.73 -1.13 0.66
C VAL A 10 5.71 -2.21 1.12
N ARG A 11 6.15 -2.14 2.39
CA ARG A 11 6.79 -3.26 3.08
C ARG A 11 5.81 -3.89 4.05
N SER A 12 5.60 -5.20 3.90
CA SER A 12 4.71 -5.98 4.76
C SER A 12 5.36 -7.33 5.09
N PRO A 13 4.92 -8.04 6.13
CA PRO A 13 5.41 -9.38 6.43
C PRO A 13 4.97 -10.43 5.39
N PHE A 14 4.05 -10.08 4.47
CA PHE A 14 3.60 -10.98 3.42
C PHE A 14 4.56 -10.92 2.23
N THR A 15 5.27 -12.03 1.99
CA THR A 15 6.14 -12.23 0.84
C THR A 15 5.46 -13.02 -0.29
N ASP A 16 4.35 -13.69 0.02
CA ASP A 16 3.50 -14.39 -0.95
C ASP A 16 2.01 -14.05 -0.77
N THR A 17 1.26 -14.01 -1.87
CA THR A 17 -0.17 -13.71 -1.87
C THR A 17 -1.02 -14.70 -1.09
N ALA A 18 -0.54 -15.94 -0.89
CA ALA A 18 -1.19 -16.97 -0.09
C ALA A 18 -1.14 -16.67 1.41
N GLN A 19 -0.20 -15.84 1.87
CA GLN A 19 -0.06 -15.46 3.28
C GLN A 19 -1.05 -14.36 3.68
N VAL A 20 -1.62 -13.64 2.72
CA VAL A 20 -2.58 -12.56 2.99
C VAL A 20 -3.89 -13.17 3.50
N PRO A 21 -4.38 -12.79 4.69
CA PRO A 21 -5.66 -13.26 5.21
C PRO A 21 -6.80 -12.96 4.24
N LYS A 22 -7.66 -13.94 3.96
CA LYS A 22 -8.78 -13.85 3.00
C LYS A 22 -9.99 -14.61 3.54
N GLY A 23 -11.18 -14.18 3.11
CA GLY A 23 -12.45 -14.86 3.41
C GLY A 23 -13.18 -14.32 4.65
N PRO A 24 -14.36 -14.88 4.96
CA PRO A 24 -15.18 -14.43 6.09
C PRO A 24 -14.43 -14.50 7.42
N GLY A 25 -14.43 -13.38 8.17
CA GLY A 25 -13.79 -13.30 9.48
C GLY A 25 -12.27 -13.10 9.45
N ALA A 26 -11.66 -12.89 8.28
CA ALA A 26 -10.25 -12.54 8.18
C ALA A 26 -9.92 -11.27 8.99
N ARG A 27 -8.78 -11.31 9.69
CA ARG A 27 -8.25 -10.17 10.45
C ARG A 27 -6.94 -9.71 9.82
N HIS A 28 -6.77 -8.41 9.70
CA HIS A 28 -5.55 -7.78 9.17
C HIS A 28 -4.83 -7.06 10.30
N THR A 29 -4.14 -7.82 11.15
CA THR A 29 -3.39 -7.30 12.31
C THR A 29 -1.90 -7.13 12.03
N ALA A 30 -1.45 -7.50 10.83
CA ALA A 30 -0.06 -7.34 10.42
C ALA A 30 0.26 -5.86 10.25
N GLU A 31 1.34 -5.42 10.89
CA GLU A 31 1.90 -4.09 10.67
C GLU A 31 2.75 -4.07 9.39
N GLY A 32 2.83 -2.91 8.76
CA GLY A 32 3.63 -2.68 7.56
C GLY A 32 4.00 -1.20 7.45
N THR A 33 4.90 -0.91 6.52
CA THR A 33 5.45 0.44 6.31
C THR A 33 5.24 0.87 4.87
N LEU A 34 4.81 2.12 4.67
CA LEU A 34 4.85 2.77 3.37
C LEU A 34 6.16 3.54 3.26
N GLU A 35 7.02 3.14 2.33
CA GLU A 35 8.25 3.87 2.02
C GLU A 35 7.99 4.82 0.86
N ILE A 36 7.87 6.10 1.18
CA ILE A 36 7.62 7.17 0.20
C ILE A 36 8.95 7.66 -0.36
N ARG A 37 8.96 8.00 -1.65
CA ARG A 37 10.11 8.56 -2.34
C ARG A 37 10.55 9.88 -1.66
N PRO A 38 11.84 10.07 -1.34
CA PRO A 38 12.32 11.26 -0.63
C PRO A 38 11.93 12.58 -1.28
N GLU A 39 11.91 12.64 -2.61
CA GLU A 39 11.52 13.83 -3.37
C GLU A 39 10.04 14.24 -3.18
N LEU A 40 9.20 13.38 -2.59
CA LEU A 40 7.79 13.63 -2.30
C LEU A 40 7.51 13.85 -0.81
N GLU A 41 8.54 13.90 0.04
CA GLU A 41 8.41 14.06 1.50
C GLU A 41 7.56 15.28 1.89
N ALA A 42 7.71 16.40 1.18
CA ALA A 42 6.93 17.62 1.41
C ALA A 42 5.41 17.41 1.25
N GLY A 43 4.97 16.38 0.51
CA GLY A 43 3.56 16.03 0.39
C GLY A 43 2.97 15.34 1.62
N LEU A 44 3.79 14.98 2.61
CA LEU A 44 3.38 14.31 3.85
C LEU A 44 3.17 15.28 5.02
N THR A 45 3.30 16.60 4.80
CA THR A 45 3.09 17.59 5.86
C THR A 45 1.71 17.41 6.54
N ASP A 46 1.72 17.44 7.88
CA ASP A 46 0.56 17.28 8.76
C ASP A 46 -0.12 15.90 8.75
N ILE A 47 0.50 14.89 8.13
CA ILE A 47 -0.07 13.53 8.08
C ILE A 47 -0.24 12.90 9.46
N GLU A 48 0.57 13.31 10.44
CA GLU A 48 0.51 12.89 11.85
C GLU A 48 -0.79 13.32 12.54
N GLY A 49 -1.51 14.32 11.99
CA GLY A 49 -2.81 14.76 12.47
C GLY A 49 -3.95 13.76 12.18
N PHE A 50 -3.70 12.74 11.34
CA PHE A 50 -4.70 11.75 10.95
C PHE A 50 -4.48 10.41 11.64
N SER A 51 -5.57 9.80 12.13
CA SER A 51 -5.52 8.45 12.69
C SER A 51 -5.58 7.35 11.64
N HIS A 52 -6.10 7.65 10.45
CA HIS A 52 -6.32 6.70 9.36
C HIS A 52 -6.10 7.37 8.01
N LEU A 53 -5.58 6.61 7.06
CA LEU A 53 -5.30 7.06 5.69
C LEU A 53 -5.93 6.10 4.69
N TYR A 54 -6.39 6.65 3.57
CA TYR A 54 -6.67 5.83 2.39
C TYR A 54 -5.39 5.68 1.58
N VAL A 55 -5.05 4.44 1.26
CA VAL A 55 -3.88 4.10 0.44
C VAL A 55 -4.37 3.48 -0.85
N ILE A 56 -4.04 4.10 -1.97
CA ILE A 56 -4.28 3.55 -3.31
C ILE A 56 -2.96 2.95 -3.79
N TRP A 57 -2.98 1.65 -4.09
CA TRP A 57 -1.79 0.95 -4.59
C TRP A 57 -2.10 0.17 -5.88
N GLY A 58 -1.04 -0.12 -6.64
CA GLY A 58 -1.09 -1.02 -7.79
C GLY A 58 -0.70 -2.44 -7.41
N PHE A 59 -1.50 -3.44 -7.80
CA PHE A 59 -1.13 -4.84 -7.65
C PHE A 59 -0.09 -5.25 -8.70
N HIS A 60 1.20 -5.12 -8.36
CA HIS A 60 2.31 -5.41 -9.29
C HIS A 60 2.37 -6.86 -9.82
N ARG A 61 1.77 -7.83 -9.10
CA ARG A 61 1.63 -9.24 -9.52
C ARG A 61 0.23 -9.58 -10.04
N GLY A 62 -0.66 -8.60 -10.09
CA GLY A 62 -2.01 -8.79 -10.61
C GLY A 62 -1.98 -8.83 -12.13
N GLU A 63 -2.60 -9.85 -12.71
CA GLU A 63 -2.85 -9.82 -14.15
C GLU A 63 -3.97 -8.82 -14.44
N SER A 64 -3.74 -7.97 -15.44
CA SER A 64 -4.82 -7.14 -16.00
C SER A 64 -5.76 -8.07 -16.77
N ARG A 65 -6.88 -8.44 -16.16
CA ARG A 65 -7.96 -9.12 -16.88
C ARG A 65 -8.61 -8.11 -17.83
N ARG A 66 -8.42 -8.31 -19.14
CA ARG A 66 -9.24 -7.65 -20.17
C ARG A 66 -10.64 -8.22 -20.17
#